data_AF-A0A940Q5Y3-F1
#
_entry.id   AF-A0A940Q5Y3-F1
#
_cell.length_a   1.000
_cell.length_b   1.000
_cell.length_c   1.000
_cell.angle_alpha   90.00
_cell.angle_beta   90.00
_cell.angle_gamma   90.00
#
_symmetry.space_group_name_H-M   'P 1'
#
loop_
_entity.id
_entity.type
_entity.pdbx_description
1 polymer ?
#
loop_
_entity_poly.entity_id
_entity_poly.type
_entity_poly.pdbx_seq_one_letter_code
_entity_poly.pdbx_strand_id
1 'polypeptide(L)'
;MNEVKQIRIIQLAASLLLRMNDQIKITQANSVLYDIAIETPVDNAVCLVKVVDDEFLKEDEWLKYMEIIHSAKAQDHLGNKPLLLLKLNETELALDFHFLGWDDWGEYNIEEQIEFHRLTQDNIKLLFDEIRKYYHVIRILDVDKVKVVKHVVLNQDVYGHQVPAEIVYFRDFKEDYKMNSQEPANKEERREKEQNVHLQREYPNDILDEGILAAVRTRHPEADMRNSLLVTNTEYRKWASIQKRCKHEEAEIRIMPDLGGLPIELLARLGTIEALRFRVDIYFQPAHVVHLYDNEGYDLRLPLEGWVDTLNRYAEVLKTLHRVKDLV
;
A
#
# COMPACT_ATOMS: atom_id res chain seq x y z
N MET A 1 32.42 -14.22 -14.06
CA MET A 1 32.82 -15.44 -13.32
C MET A 1 32.73 -16.69 -14.21
N ASN A 2 33.62 -17.68 -14.04
CA ASN A 2 33.57 -18.98 -14.74
C ASN A 2 32.37 -19.82 -14.23
N GLU A 3 31.51 -20.32 -15.11
CA GLU A 3 30.31 -21.11 -14.74
C GLU A 3 30.63 -22.29 -13.81
N VAL A 4 31.77 -22.95 -14.02
CA VAL A 4 32.22 -24.06 -13.17
C VAL A 4 32.56 -23.60 -11.75
N LYS A 5 33.15 -22.40 -11.61
CA LYS A 5 33.43 -21.78 -10.30
C LYS A 5 32.10 -21.44 -9.60
N GLN A 6 31.14 -20.88 -10.33
CA GLN A 6 29.85 -20.49 -9.76
C GLN A 6 29.06 -21.69 -9.24
N ILE A 7 28.99 -22.77 -10.01
CA ILE A 7 28.34 -24.02 -9.58
C ILE A 7 29.00 -24.56 -8.30
N ARG A 8 30.34 -24.53 -8.24
CA ARG A 8 31.08 -24.99 -7.06
C ARG A 8 30.77 -24.17 -5.82
N ILE A 9 30.75 -22.83 -5.89
CA ILE A 9 30.46 -22.01 -4.71
C ILE A 9 29.02 -22.20 -4.24
N ILE A 10 28.06 -22.36 -5.16
CA ILE A 10 26.66 -22.65 -4.83
C ILE A 10 26.55 -23.99 -4.08
N GLN A 11 27.24 -25.03 -4.56
CA GLN A 11 27.23 -26.35 -3.92
C GLN A 11 27.86 -26.31 -2.52
N LEU A 12 28.97 -25.59 -2.35
CA LEU A 12 29.63 -25.43 -1.05
C LEU A 12 28.73 -24.65 -0.09
N ALA A 13 28.13 -23.54 -0.51
CA ALA A 13 27.23 -22.75 0.31
C ALA A 13 26.00 -23.56 0.74
N ALA A 14 25.36 -24.27 -0.18
CA ALA A 14 24.23 -25.15 0.15
C ALA A 14 24.62 -26.25 1.16
N SER A 15 25.80 -26.85 1.00
CA SER A 15 26.32 -27.87 1.92
C SER A 15 26.56 -27.30 3.32
N LEU A 16 27.10 -26.08 3.43
CA LEU A 16 27.33 -25.42 4.71
C LEU A 16 26.01 -25.06 5.40
N LEU A 17 25.03 -24.53 4.66
CA LEU A 17 23.70 -24.25 5.18
C LEU A 17 23.02 -25.52 5.73
N LEU A 18 23.07 -26.63 4.99
CA LEU A 18 22.52 -27.92 5.43
C LEU A 18 23.24 -28.49 6.66
N ARG A 19 24.54 -28.22 6.84
CA ARG A 19 25.27 -28.58 8.07
C ARG A 19 24.85 -27.73 9.27
N MET A 20 24.38 -26.51 9.03
CA MET A 20 23.93 -25.62 10.09
C MET A 20 22.48 -25.90 10.50
N ASN A 21 21.64 -26.29 9.55
CA ASN A 21 20.28 -26.78 9.80
C ASN A 21 19.92 -27.81 8.73
N ASP A 22 19.81 -29.09 9.11
CA ASP A 22 19.55 -30.21 8.19
C ASP A 22 18.07 -30.33 7.77
N GLN A 23 17.20 -29.55 8.39
CA GLN A 23 15.76 -29.57 8.10
C GLN A 23 15.35 -28.61 6.98
N ILE A 24 16.23 -27.69 6.56
CA ILE A 24 15.92 -26.78 5.46
C ILE A 24 15.87 -27.51 4.12
N LYS A 25 15.01 -27.05 3.23
CA LYS A 25 14.98 -27.52 1.84
C LYS A 25 15.62 -26.46 0.95
N ILE A 26 16.61 -26.88 0.16
CA ILE A 26 17.30 -26.02 -0.79
C ILE A 26 16.95 -26.45 -2.20
N THR A 27 16.47 -25.52 -3.01
CA THR A 27 16.15 -25.75 -4.43
C THR A 27 17.06 -24.87 -5.28
N GLN A 28 17.77 -25.47 -6.24
CA GLN A 28 18.55 -24.71 -7.21
C GLN A 28 17.62 -24.00 -8.20
N ALA A 29 17.97 -22.77 -8.56
CA ALA A 29 17.21 -21.99 -9.53
C ALA A 29 17.99 -21.83 -10.83
N ASN A 30 17.23 -21.78 -11.94
CA ASN A 30 17.76 -21.32 -13.21
C ASN A 30 17.35 -19.85 -13.41
N SER A 31 17.88 -18.97 -12.56
CA SER A 31 17.57 -17.56 -12.56
C SER A 31 18.84 -16.72 -12.53
N VAL A 32 18.82 -15.60 -13.25
CA VAL A 32 19.87 -14.58 -13.16
C VAL A 32 19.82 -13.83 -11.82
N LEU A 33 18.66 -13.82 -11.17
CA LEU A 33 18.41 -13.05 -9.97
C LEU A 33 18.88 -13.77 -8.70
N TYR A 34 18.70 -15.07 -8.61
CA TYR A 34 19.08 -15.84 -7.42
C TYR A 34 19.55 -17.23 -7.86
N ASP A 35 20.45 -17.81 -7.08
CA ASP A 35 21.08 -19.08 -7.42
C ASP A 35 20.36 -20.26 -6.75
N ILE A 36 19.90 -20.06 -5.51
CA ILE A 36 19.16 -21.06 -4.73
C ILE A 36 17.98 -20.43 -4.00
N ALA A 37 16.97 -21.23 -3.70
CA ALA A 37 15.88 -20.88 -2.80
C ALA A 37 15.96 -21.76 -1.55
N ILE A 38 15.87 -21.15 -0.38
CA ILE A 38 15.83 -21.84 0.92
C ILE A 38 14.40 -21.81 1.44
N GLU A 39 13.84 -22.98 1.71
CA GLU A 39 12.52 -23.15 2.32
C GLU A 39 12.70 -23.58 3.78
N THR A 40 12.08 -22.83 4.70
CA THR A 40 12.16 -23.09 6.14
C THR A 40 11.27 -24.27 6.55
N PRO A 41 11.71 -25.12 7.48
CA PRO A 41 11.06 -26.41 7.78
C PRO A 41 9.69 -26.31 8.48
N VAL A 42 9.40 -25.19 9.16
CA VAL A 42 8.22 -25.07 10.03
C VAL A 42 7.03 -24.46 9.30
N ASP A 43 7.30 -23.48 8.45
CA ASP A 43 6.32 -22.56 7.87
C ASP A 43 6.42 -22.47 6.34
N ASN A 44 7.32 -23.23 5.71
CA ASN A 44 7.56 -23.24 4.26
C ASN A 44 7.84 -21.84 3.68
N ALA A 45 8.39 -20.92 4.48
CA ALA A 45 8.79 -19.60 4.04
C ALA A 45 10.00 -19.71 3.11
N VAL A 46 9.98 -19.02 1.98
CA VAL A 46 10.97 -19.20 0.89
C VAL A 46 11.90 -18.00 0.74
N CYS A 47 13.11 -18.05 1.25
CA CYS A 47 14.10 -17.01 0.93
C CYS A 47 14.76 -17.30 -0.42
N LEU A 48 14.82 -16.29 -1.30
CA LEU A 48 15.65 -16.30 -2.49
C LEU A 48 17.08 -15.94 -2.08
N VAL A 49 18.07 -16.63 -2.61
CA VAL A 49 19.47 -16.44 -2.22
C VAL A 49 20.36 -16.32 -3.44
N LYS A 50 21.11 -15.23 -3.49
CA LYS A 50 22.21 -15.04 -4.42
C LYS A 50 23.51 -15.39 -3.69
N VAL A 51 24.23 -16.38 -4.22
CA VAL A 51 25.52 -16.82 -3.69
C VAL A 51 26.61 -16.02 -4.38
N VAL A 52 27.43 -15.35 -3.58
CA VAL A 52 28.44 -14.40 -4.04
C VAL A 52 29.80 -14.72 -3.43
N ASP A 53 30.86 -14.31 -4.12
CA ASP A 53 32.23 -14.41 -3.63
C ASP A 53 32.76 -13.02 -3.19
N ASP A 54 34.02 -12.95 -2.77
CA ASP A 54 34.68 -11.70 -2.40
C ASP A 54 34.79 -10.69 -3.55
N GLU A 55 34.73 -11.14 -4.80
CA GLU A 55 34.90 -10.28 -5.97
C GLU A 55 33.60 -9.60 -6.39
N PHE A 56 32.46 -10.17 -6.00
CA PHE A 56 31.13 -9.67 -6.34
C PHE A 56 30.85 -8.24 -5.87
N LEU A 57 31.43 -7.83 -4.74
CA LEU A 57 31.28 -6.48 -4.19
C LEU A 57 32.17 -5.44 -4.89
N LYS A 58 32.99 -5.84 -5.87
CA LYS A 58 33.69 -4.88 -6.73
C LYS A 58 32.63 -4.14 -7.55
N GLU A 59 32.76 -2.82 -7.66
CA GLU A 59 31.70 -1.90 -8.17
C GLU A 59 31.01 -2.41 -9.44
N ASP A 60 31.75 -2.95 -10.40
CA ASP A 60 31.20 -3.39 -11.68
C ASP A 60 30.22 -4.58 -11.62
N GLU A 61 30.43 -5.56 -10.72
CA GLU A 61 29.54 -6.73 -10.63
C GLU A 61 28.31 -6.44 -9.78
N TRP A 62 28.51 -5.70 -8.69
CA TRP A 62 27.42 -5.22 -7.83
C TRP A 62 26.45 -4.31 -8.59
N LEU A 63 26.95 -3.31 -9.33
CA LEU A 63 26.09 -2.40 -10.12
C LEU A 63 25.30 -3.13 -11.20
N LYS A 64 25.89 -4.12 -11.88
CA LYS A 64 25.16 -4.95 -12.85
C LYS A 64 24.06 -5.77 -12.19
N TYR A 65 24.35 -6.33 -11.01
CA TYR A 65 23.35 -7.10 -10.29
C TYR A 65 22.19 -6.22 -9.80
N MET A 66 22.49 -4.99 -9.40
CA MET A 66 21.51 -3.97 -9.07
C MET A 66 20.57 -3.65 -10.24
N GLU A 67 21.10 -3.48 -11.44
CA GLU A 67 20.27 -3.31 -12.65
C GLU A 67 19.36 -4.51 -12.91
N ILE A 68 19.84 -5.74 -12.65
CA ILE A 68 19.04 -6.97 -12.77
C ILE A 68 17.89 -6.97 -11.75
N ILE A 69 18.14 -6.61 -10.49
CA ILE A 69 17.10 -6.51 -9.46
C ILE A 69 16.04 -5.48 -9.88
N HIS A 70 16.47 -4.29 -10.31
CA HIS A 70 15.56 -3.25 -10.79
C HIS A 70 14.76 -3.66 -12.02
N SER A 71 15.35 -4.44 -12.93
CA SER A 71 14.68 -4.93 -14.14
C SER A 71 13.71 -6.07 -13.86
N ALA A 72 14.06 -6.98 -12.96
CA ALA A 72 13.20 -8.10 -12.54
C ALA A 72 11.91 -7.60 -11.84
N LYS A 73 11.97 -6.43 -11.19
CA LYS A 73 10.82 -5.70 -10.63
C LYS A 73 9.73 -5.41 -11.68
N ALA A 74 10.10 -5.16 -12.93
CA ALA A 74 9.16 -4.80 -14.00
C ALA A 74 8.34 -5.99 -14.53
N GLN A 75 8.72 -7.24 -14.22
CA GLN A 75 8.14 -8.45 -14.82
C GLN A 75 7.33 -9.32 -13.84
N ASP A 76 7.02 -8.84 -12.62
CA ASP A 76 6.10 -9.47 -11.64
C ASP A 76 6.49 -10.91 -11.16
N HIS A 77 7.70 -11.38 -11.47
CA HIS A 77 8.13 -12.77 -11.21
C HIS A 77 8.63 -13.07 -9.78
N LEU A 78 8.73 -12.05 -8.92
CA LEU A 78 9.43 -12.13 -7.63
C LEU A 78 8.54 -12.43 -6.42
N GLY A 79 7.23 -12.22 -6.52
CA GLY A 79 6.25 -12.55 -5.48
C GLY A 79 6.70 -12.25 -4.05
N ASN A 80 7.09 -11.01 -3.71
CA ASN A 80 7.41 -10.56 -2.34
C ASN A 80 8.32 -11.49 -1.49
N LYS A 81 9.22 -12.28 -2.11
CA LYS A 81 10.06 -13.30 -1.43
C LYS A 81 11.45 -12.77 -1.04
N PRO A 82 11.83 -12.57 0.25
CA PRO A 82 13.13 -12.04 0.72
C PRO A 82 14.32 -12.51 -0.11
N LEU A 83 15.18 -11.56 -0.48
CA LEU A 83 16.44 -11.82 -1.16
C LEU A 83 17.59 -11.67 -0.17
N LEU A 84 18.46 -12.67 -0.18
CA LEU A 84 19.64 -12.73 0.67
C LEU A 84 20.88 -12.77 -0.22
N LEU A 85 21.85 -11.90 0.06
CA LEU A 85 23.21 -12.09 -0.40
C LEU A 85 23.91 -13.04 0.57
N LEU A 86 24.36 -14.18 0.07
CA LEU A 86 25.12 -15.15 0.83
C LEU A 86 26.54 -15.22 0.30
N LYS A 87 27.47 -14.67 1.08
CA LYS A 87 28.87 -14.59 0.74
C LYS A 87 29.61 -15.82 1.27
N LEU A 88 30.31 -16.52 0.38
CA LEU A 88 31.14 -17.67 0.74
C LEU A 88 32.61 -17.26 0.86
N ASN A 89 33.21 -17.49 2.03
CA ASN A 89 34.66 -17.53 2.17
C ASN A 89 35.14 -18.97 1.97
N GLU A 90 35.68 -19.27 0.79
CA GLU A 90 36.15 -20.62 0.43
C GLU A 90 37.33 -21.10 1.30
N THR A 91 38.14 -20.18 1.83
CA THR A 91 39.34 -20.52 2.62
C THR A 91 38.97 -20.95 4.03
N GLU A 92 38.06 -20.19 4.66
CA GLU A 92 37.58 -20.46 6.03
C GLU A 92 36.41 -21.45 6.05
N LEU A 93 35.82 -21.78 4.89
CA LEU A 93 34.57 -22.52 4.76
C LEU A 93 33.45 -21.91 5.62
N ALA A 94 33.35 -20.59 5.54
CA ALA A 94 32.42 -19.80 6.33
C ALA A 94 31.46 -19.03 5.43
N LEU A 95 30.27 -18.77 5.95
CA LEU A 95 29.21 -18.04 5.28
C LEU A 95 28.98 -16.72 6.00
N ASP A 96 28.89 -15.64 5.25
CA ASP A 96 28.38 -14.37 5.73
C ASP A 96 27.13 -14.02 4.94
N PHE A 97 26.19 -13.30 5.56
CA PHE A 97 24.94 -12.95 4.92
C PHE A 97 24.61 -11.48 5.07
N HIS A 98 23.91 -10.95 4.07
CA HIS A 98 23.28 -9.65 4.12
C HIS A 98 21.88 -9.75 3.52
N PHE A 99 20.88 -9.24 4.24
CA PHE A 99 19.53 -9.17 3.70
C PHE A 99 19.43 -7.97 2.78
N LEU A 100 19.11 -8.24 1.52
CA LEU A 100 18.46 -7.24 0.69
C LEU A 100 17.00 -7.27 1.15
N GLY A 101 16.76 -6.57 2.26
CA GLY A 101 15.43 -6.42 2.83
C GLY A 101 14.54 -5.66 1.85
N TRP A 102 13.24 -5.82 2.01
CA TRP A 102 12.25 -4.96 1.38
C TRP A 102 11.98 -3.83 2.36
N ASP A 103 11.83 -2.62 1.87
CA ASP A 103 11.03 -1.66 2.60
C ASP A 103 9.56 -2.14 2.71
N ASP A 104 8.75 -1.40 3.47
CA ASP A 104 7.32 -1.68 3.60
C ASP A 104 6.57 -1.64 2.25
N TRP A 105 7.24 -1.18 1.19
CA TRP A 105 6.76 -0.98 -0.19
C TRP A 105 7.10 -2.15 -1.13
N GLY A 106 7.74 -3.20 -0.62
CA GLY A 106 8.17 -4.34 -1.43
C GLY A 106 9.34 -4.00 -2.36
N GLU A 107 10.07 -2.91 -2.09
CA GLU A 107 11.27 -2.53 -2.82
C GLU A 107 12.49 -2.97 -2.04
N TYR A 108 13.46 -3.57 -2.72
CA TYR A 108 14.71 -3.91 -2.07
C TYR A 108 15.39 -2.63 -1.58
N ASN A 109 15.54 -2.51 -0.27
CA ASN A 109 16.24 -1.42 0.36
C ASN A 109 17.72 -1.69 0.15
N ILE A 110 18.27 -1.08 -0.90
CA ILE A 110 19.67 -1.27 -1.24
C ILE A 110 20.46 -0.15 -0.59
N GLU A 111 21.18 -0.51 0.47
CA GLU A 111 22.12 0.38 1.13
C GLU A 111 23.37 0.58 0.27
N GLU A 112 23.91 1.80 0.24
CA GLU A 112 25.18 2.10 -0.44
C GLU A 112 26.37 1.37 0.21
N GLN A 113 26.22 0.96 1.47
CA GLN A 113 27.20 0.15 2.20
C GLN A 113 26.57 -1.16 2.66
N ILE A 114 27.09 -2.28 2.16
CA ILE A 114 26.61 -3.61 2.52
C ILE A 114 27.43 -4.13 3.70
N GLU A 115 26.80 -4.28 4.86
CA GLU A 115 27.41 -4.97 6.00
C GLU A 115 27.01 -6.45 6.01
N PHE A 116 28.00 -7.33 5.99
CA PHE A 116 27.79 -8.77 6.07
C PHE A 116 27.92 -9.25 7.51
N HIS A 117 26.98 -10.10 7.93
CA HIS A 117 27.01 -10.75 9.23
C HIS A 117 27.44 -12.21 9.10
N ARG A 118 28.37 -12.65 9.95
CA ARG A 118 28.82 -14.05 9.98
C ARG A 118 27.67 -14.98 10.35
N LEU A 119 27.42 -15.99 9.52
CA LEU A 119 26.48 -17.06 9.80
C LEU A 119 27.19 -18.21 10.53
N THR A 120 26.58 -18.68 11.61
CA THR A 120 27.08 -19.77 12.46
C THR A 120 25.93 -20.71 12.83
N GLN A 121 26.25 -21.88 13.36
CA GLN A 121 25.23 -22.79 13.89
C GLN A 121 24.40 -22.14 15.01
N ASP A 122 25.03 -21.30 15.84
CA ASP A 122 24.36 -20.68 16.98
C ASP A 122 23.38 -19.57 16.57
N ASN A 123 23.63 -18.89 15.45
CA ASN A 123 22.82 -17.74 15.00
C ASN A 123 21.95 -18.01 13.77
N ILE A 124 21.98 -19.22 13.18
CA ILE A 124 21.14 -19.53 12.01
C ILE A 124 19.64 -19.38 12.28
N LYS A 125 19.20 -19.51 13.54
CA LYS A 125 17.82 -19.21 13.94
C LYS A 125 17.45 -17.74 13.68
N LEU A 126 18.37 -16.80 13.91
CA LEU A 126 18.15 -15.38 13.64
C LEU A 126 17.92 -15.12 12.15
N LEU A 127 18.68 -15.81 11.28
CA LEU A 127 18.44 -15.76 9.83
C LEU A 127 17.00 -16.18 9.47
N PHE A 128 16.52 -17.29 10.04
CA PHE A 128 15.15 -17.73 9.78
C PHE A 128 14.09 -16.81 10.38
N ASP A 129 14.34 -16.26 11.57
CA ASP A 129 13.44 -15.27 12.15
C ASP A 129 13.36 -14.01 11.29
N GLU A 130 14.46 -13.55 10.71
CA GLU A 130 14.44 -12.47 9.70
C GLU A 130 13.65 -12.87 8.45
N ILE A 131 13.87 -14.06 7.88
CA ILE A 131 13.08 -14.56 6.73
C ILE A 131 11.59 -14.56 7.05
N ARG A 132 11.21 -14.99 8.26
CA ARG A 132 9.81 -15.01 8.72
C ARG A 132 9.18 -13.63 8.84
N LYS A 133 9.94 -12.60 9.22
CA LYS A 133 9.43 -11.22 9.28
C LYS A 133 8.87 -10.77 7.94
N TYR A 134 9.40 -11.29 6.83
CA TYR A 134 8.96 -10.94 5.49
C TYR A 134 7.75 -11.74 5.01
N TYR A 135 7.55 -12.95 5.54
CA TYR A 135 6.61 -13.92 5.01
C TYR A 135 5.22 -13.92 5.65
N HIS A 136 5.10 -13.91 6.99
CA HIS A 136 3.82 -14.37 7.60
C HIS A 136 3.37 -13.70 8.91
N VAL A 137 3.84 -12.50 9.24
CA VAL A 137 3.25 -11.76 10.37
C VAL A 137 2.30 -10.69 9.83
N ILE A 138 0.99 -10.94 9.94
CA ILE A 138 0.00 -9.86 9.96
C ILE A 138 0.37 -9.00 11.16
N ARG A 139 0.98 -7.85 10.89
CA ARG A 139 1.32 -6.88 11.93
C ARG A 139 0.22 -5.85 11.96
N ILE A 140 -0.33 -5.65 13.14
CA ILE A 140 -1.15 -4.49 13.41
C ILE A 140 -0.25 -3.27 13.24
N LEU A 141 -0.73 -2.29 12.47
CA LEU A 141 -0.04 -1.02 12.26
C LEU A 141 0.02 -0.25 13.58
N ASP A 142 1.00 0.65 13.69
CA ASP A 142 1.02 1.62 14.78
C ASP A 142 -0.30 2.41 14.80
N VAL A 143 -0.75 2.84 15.99
CA VAL A 143 -2.10 3.41 16.20
C VAL A 143 -2.37 4.62 15.29
N ASP A 144 -1.36 5.43 15.01
CA ASP A 144 -1.39 6.60 14.12
C ASP A 144 -1.50 6.24 12.62
N LYS A 145 -1.11 5.02 12.25
CA LYS A 145 -1.22 4.46 10.91
C LYS A 145 -2.53 3.69 10.67
N VAL A 146 -3.27 3.37 11.74
CA VAL A 146 -4.58 2.75 11.63
C VAL A 146 -5.59 3.77 11.11
N LYS A 147 -6.24 3.48 9.98
CA LYS A 147 -7.17 4.42 9.33
C LYS A 147 -8.45 3.73 8.85
N VAL A 148 -9.50 4.52 8.69
CA VAL A 148 -10.70 4.12 7.94
C VAL A 148 -10.51 4.54 6.50
N VAL A 149 -10.63 3.60 5.58
CA VAL A 149 -10.57 3.87 4.15
C VAL A 149 -11.97 4.09 3.61
N LYS A 150 -12.14 5.20 2.90
CA LYS A 150 -13.38 5.60 2.25
C LYS A 150 -13.24 5.44 0.75
N HIS A 151 -14.23 4.78 0.17
CA HIS A 151 -14.33 4.50 -1.26
C HIS A 151 -15.64 5.09 -1.75
N VAL A 152 -15.59 6.12 -2.58
CA VAL A 152 -16.79 6.60 -3.28
C VAL A 152 -16.74 6.05 -4.69
N VAL A 153 -17.63 5.10 -4.97
CA VAL A 153 -17.69 4.40 -6.25
C VAL A 153 -18.36 5.30 -7.28
N LEU A 154 -17.66 5.55 -8.37
CA LEU A 154 -18.12 6.28 -9.54
C LEU A 154 -18.41 5.27 -10.66
N ASN A 155 -19.65 5.24 -11.12
CA ASN A 155 -20.05 4.47 -12.29
C ASN A 155 -20.37 5.45 -13.40
N GLN A 156 -19.50 5.53 -14.41
CA GLN A 156 -19.73 6.38 -15.58
C GLN A 156 -20.09 5.52 -16.78
N ASP A 157 -21.21 5.83 -17.42
CA ASP A 157 -21.58 5.23 -18.70
C ASP A 157 -20.90 5.97 -19.85
N VAL A 158 -20.08 5.25 -20.60
CA VAL A 158 -19.38 5.73 -21.78
C VAL A 158 -19.76 4.84 -22.95
N TYR A 159 -20.62 5.35 -23.83
CA TYR A 159 -21.12 4.61 -25.00
C TYR A 159 -21.76 3.25 -24.67
N GLY A 160 -22.45 3.12 -23.55
CA GLY A 160 -23.07 1.88 -23.09
C GLY A 160 -22.15 0.96 -22.30
N HIS A 161 -20.92 1.40 -22.01
CA HIS A 161 -19.96 0.68 -21.17
C HIS A 161 -19.78 1.39 -19.82
N GLN A 162 -19.93 0.62 -18.74
CA GLN A 162 -19.65 1.10 -17.40
C GLN A 162 -18.14 1.15 -17.17
N VAL A 163 -17.63 2.36 -16.93
CA VAL A 163 -16.24 2.62 -16.61
C VAL A 163 -16.15 2.86 -15.11
N PRO A 164 -15.69 1.88 -14.32
CA PRO A 164 -15.59 2.05 -12.88
C PRO A 164 -14.39 2.95 -12.53
N ALA A 165 -14.65 3.93 -11.68
CA ALA A 165 -13.63 4.71 -10.99
C ALA A 165 -14.00 4.85 -9.51
N GLU A 166 -13.03 5.13 -8.67
CA GLU A 166 -13.26 5.27 -7.23
C GLU A 166 -12.50 6.48 -6.69
N ILE A 167 -13.20 7.36 -5.99
CA ILE A 167 -12.52 8.33 -5.12
C ILE A 167 -12.12 7.60 -3.85
N VAL A 168 -10.83 7.64 -3.51
CA VAL A 168 -10.32 6.99 -2.29
C VAL A 168 -9.65 8.02 -1.40
N TYR A 169 -9.98 7.99 -0.11
CA TYR A 169 -9.33 8.79 0.91
C TYR A 169 -9.34 8.05 2.25
N PHE A 170 -8.47 8.48 3.17
CA PHE A 170 -8.35 7.90 4.51
C PHE A 170 -8.80 8.88 5.59
N ARG A 171 -9.34 8.35 6.68
CA ARG A 171 -9.74 9.09 7.87
C ARG A 171 -9.07 8.51 9.11
N ASP A 172 -8.47 9.38 9.92
CA ASP A 172 -7.97 8.98 11.24
C ASP A 172 -9.11 8.68 12.21
N PHE A 173 -8.88 7.72 13.11
CA PHE A 173 -9.77 7.54 14.25
C PHE A 173 -9.65 8.71 15.24
N LYS A 174 -10.79 9.18 15.75
CA LYS A 174 -10.88 10.16 16.85
C LYS A 174 -11.89 9.69 17.89
N GLU A 175 -11.93 10.36 19.03
CA GLU A 175 -12.86 10.03 20.12
C GLU A 175 -14.34 10.09 19.69
N ASP A 176 -14.65 11.03 18.80
CA ASP A 176 -15.96 11.27 18.17
C ASP A 176 -16.12 10.60 16.80
N TYR A 177 -15.03 10.12 16.19
CA TYR A 177 -15.02 9.41 14.92
C TYR A 177 -14.59 7.95 15.12
N LYS A 178 -15.55 7.11 15.54
CA LYS A 178 -15.35 5.69 15.91
C LYS A 178 -16.45 4.77 15.38
N MET A 179 -16.17 3.47 15.38
CA MET A 179 -17.13 2.46 14.93
C MET A 179 -18.44 2.54 15.72
N ASN A 180 -19.55 2.40 15.00
CA ASN A 180 -20.89 2.35 15.54
C ASN A 180 -21.27 0.89 15.83
N SER A 181 -21.58 0.57 17.08
CA SER A 181 -22.13 -0.75 17.42
C SER A 181 -23.61 -0.77 17.08
N GLN A 182 -24.00 -1.53 16.06
CA GLN A 182 -25.40 -1.72 15.69
C GLN A 182 -25.72 -3.19 15.48
N GLU A 183 -26.88 -3.61 15.99
CA GLU A 183 -27.41 -4.95 15.71
C GLU A 183 -27.94 -5.02 14.28
N PRO A 184 -27.80 -6.16 13.57
CA PRO A 184 -28.46 -6.38 12.29
C PRO A 184 -29.98 -6.24 12.43
N ALA A 185 -30.57 -5.36 11.63
CA ALA A 185 -32.00 -5.05 11.63
C ALA A 185 -32.81 -6.13 10.92
N ASN A 186 -32.21 -6.88 10.00
CA ASN A 186 -32.90 -7.90 9.19
C ASN A 186 -32.02 -9.13 8.90
N LYS A 187 -32.60 -10.15 8.26
CA LYS A 187 -31.91 -11.41 7.93
C LYS A 187 -30.77 -11.24 6.93
N GLU A 188 -30.89 -10.30 5.99
CA GLU A 188 -29.86 -10.08 4.97
C GLU A 188 -28.63 -9.44 5.59
N GLU A 189 -28.81 -8.46 6.47
CA GLU A 189 -27.72 -7.85 7.24
C GLU A 189 -27.07 -8.85 8.20
N ARG A 190 -27.83 -9.81 8.76
CA ARG A 190 -27.22 -10.89 9.55
C ARG A 190 -26.31 -11.74 8.68
N ARG A 191 -26.76 -12.11 7.48
CA ARG A 191 -25.98 -12.86 6.51
C ARG A 191 -24.74 -12.08 6.07
N GLU A 192 -24.86 -10.78 5.85
CA GLU A 192 -23.74 -9.89 5.51
C GLU A 192 -22.73 -9.82 6.66
N LYS A 193 -23.19 -9.70 7.91
CA LYS A 193 -22.34 -9.68 9.11
C LYS A 193 -21.68 -11.03 9.42
N GLU A 194 -22.27 -12.13 8.97
CA GLU A 194 -21.63 -13.45 9.02
C GLU A 194 -20.50 -13.59 8.00
N GLN A 195 -20.59 -12.87 6.88
CA GLN A 195 -19.60 -12.88 5.80
C GLN A 195 -18.50 -11.82 5.95
N ASN A 196 -18.82 -10.70 6.58
CA ASN A 196 -17.93 -9.55 6.77
C ASN A 196 -17.71 -9.28 8.25
N VAL A 197 -16.50 -8.85 8.61
CA VAL A 197 -16.15 -8.52 10.00
C VAL A 197 -17.05 -7.38 10.54
N HIS A 198 -17.42 -6.42 9.68
CA HIS A 198 -18.27 -5.28 10.01
C HIS A 198 -19.24 -4.95 8.88
N LEU A 199 -20.44 -4.51 9.22
CA LEU A 199 -21.42 -3.94 8.27
C LEU A 199 -21.00 -2.53 7.86
N GLN A 200 -21.34 -2.11 6.65
CA GLN A 200 -20.95 -0.78 6.14
C GLN A 200 -21.41 0.40 7.01
N ARG A 201 -22.59 0.29 7.63
CA ARG A 201 -23.11 1.31 8.56
C ARG A 201 -22.44 1.34 9.94
N GLU A 202 -21.67 0.30 10.27
CA GLU A 202 -20.91 0.25 11.53
C GLU A 202 -19.63 1.09 11.44
N TYR A 203 -19.18 1.45 10.24
CA TYR A 203 -18.03 2.33 10.07
C TYR A 203 -18.37 3.77 10.51
N PRO A 204 -17.41 4.51 11.07
CA PRO A 204 -17.61 5.91 11.41
C PRO A 204 -17.93 6.72 10.17
N ASN A 205 -18.79 7.72 10.33
CA ASN A 205 -19.17 8.66 9.28
C ASN A 205 -19.47 10.01 9.95
N ASP A 206 -19.09 11.11 9.31
CA ASP A 206 -19.30 12.46 9.82
C ASP A 206 -19.67 13.45 8.71
N ILE A 207 -19.81 14.72 9.09
CA ILE A 207 -20.21 15.79 8.18
C ILE A 207 -19.32 15.93 6.95
N LEU A 208 -18.04 15.55 7.04
CA LEU A 208 -17.11 15.64 5.92
C LEU A 208 -17.33 14.50 4.93
N ASP A 209 -17.49 13.27 5.43
CA ASP A 209 -17.79 12.11 4.59
C ASP A 209 -19.13 12.29 3.87
N GLU A 210 -20.17 12.69 4.61
CA GLU A 210 -21.49 13.02 4.06
C GLU A 210 -21.39 14.15 3.03
N GLY A 211 -20.60 15.19 3.35
CA GLY A 211 -20.36 16.32 2.45
C GLY A 211 -19.65 15.93 1.16
N ILE A 212 -18.63 15.08 1.23
CA ILE A 212 -17.91 14.55 0.05
C ILE A 212 -18.89 13.76 -0.82
N LEU A 213 -19.64 12.82 -0.23
CA LEU A 213 -20.60 12.02 -0.99
C LEU A 213 -21.68 12.88 -1.63
N ALA A 214 -22.21 13.86 -0.90
CA ALA A 214 -23.20 14.80 -1.42
C ALA A 214 -22.63 15.65 -2.56
N ALA A 215 -21.40 16.16 -2.45
CA ALA A 215 -20.71 16.89 -3.51
C ALA A 215 -20.57 16.02 -4.77
N VAL A 216 -20.11 14.78 -4.61
CA VAL A 216 -19.93 13.84 -5.73
C VAL A 216 -21.27 13.50 -6.40
N ARG A 217 -22.33 13.30 -5.60
CA ARG A 217 -23.68 13.00 -6.10
C ARG A 217 -24.31 14.10 -6.94
N THR A 218 -23.81 15.34 -6.86
CA THR A 218 -24.27 16.41 -7.76
C THR A 218 -23.96 16.11 -9.24
N ARG A 219 -22.91 15.32 -9.51
CA ARG A 219 -22.50 14.91 -10.86
C ARG A 219 -22.67 13.41 -11.11
N HIS A 220 -22.59 12.59 -10.06
CA HIS A 220 -22.77 11.14 -10.12
C HIS A 220 -23.88 10.70 -9.14
N PRO A 221 -25.18 10.84 -9.49
CA PRO A 221 -26.28 10.61 -8.56
C PRO A 221 -26.30 9.20 -7.94
N GLU A 222 -25.83 8.20 -8.69
CA GLU A 222 -25.74 6.79 -8.26
C GLU A 222 -24.48 6.48 -7.45
N ALA A 223 -23.64 7.48 -7.15
CA ALA A 223 -22.44 7.27 -6.36
C ALA A 223 -22.80 6.75 -4.96
N ASP A 224 -22.02 5.78 -4.50
CA ASP A 224 -22.18 5.14 -3.20
C ASP A 224 -20.86 5.10 -2.46
N MET A 225 -20.93 5.09 -1.13
CA MET A 225 -19.75 5.05 -0.26
C MET A 225 -19.61 3.69 0.40
N ARG A 226 -18.43 3.11 0.23
CA ARG A 226 -18.00 1.91 0.94
C ARG A 226 -16.80 2.23 1.82
N ASN A 227 -16.67 1.47 2.89
CA ASN A 227 -15.69 1.65 3.93
C ASN A 227 -14.93 0.34 4.14
N SER A 228 -13.65 0.46 4.43
CA SER A 228 -12.80 -0.64 4.88
C SER A 228 -11.83 -0.14 5.95
N LEU A 229 -11.16 -1.06 6.63
CA LEU A 229 -10.12 -0.73 7.59
C LEU A 229 -8.73 -0.85 6.96
N LEU A 230 -7.82 0.00 7.40
CA LEU A 230 -6.39 -0.13 7.22
C LEU A 230 -5.79 -0.33 8.62
N VAL A 231 -5.67 -1.59 9.03
CA VAL A 231 -5.22 -1.98 10.38
C VAL A 231 -3.94 -2.81 10.31
N THR A 232 -3.66 -3.43 9.17
CA THR A 232 -2.56 -4.38 9.00
C THR A 232 -1.59 -3.98 7.90
N ASN A 233 -0.36 -4.45 8.01
CA ASN A 233 0.65 -4.34 6.95
C ASN A 233 0.20 -4.97 5.62
N THR A 234 -0.66 -5.99 5.63
CA THR A 234 -1.20 -6.60 4.40
C THR A 234 -2.12 -5.63 3.64
N GLU A 235 -3.02 -4.94 4.35
CA GLU A 235 -3.91 -3.94 3.75
C GLU A 235 -3.13 -2.72 3.25
N TYR A 236 -2.10 -2.32 3.99
CA TYR A 236 -1.19 -1.25 3.60
C TYR A 236 -0.50 -1.56 2.27
N ARG A 237 0.08 -2.76 2.15
CA ARG A 237 0.72 -3.23 0.90
C ARG A 237 -0.25 -3.30 -0.27
N LYS A 238 -1.52 -3.65 -0.02
CA LYS A 238 -2.56 -3.64 -1.05
C LYS A 238 -2.74 -2.23 -1.61
N TRP A 239 -2.85 -1.22 -0.76
CA TRP A 239 -3.01 0.18 -1.19
C TRP A 239 -1.78 0.73 -1.91
N ALA A 240 -0.58 0.42 -1.41
CA ALA A 240 0.67 0.74 -2.10
C ALA A 240 0.71 0.16 -3.53
N SER A 241 0.25 -1.09 -3.70
CA SER A 241 0.18 -1.75 -5.00
C SER A 241 -0.86 -1.09 -5.92
N ILE A 242 -2.04 -0.74 -5.40
CA ILE A 242 -3.08 -0.02 -6.16
C ILE A 242 -2.54 1.31 -6.67
N GLN A 243 -1.86 2.08 -5.83
CA GLN A 243 -1.27 3.36 -6.23
C GLN A 243 -0.24 3.22 -7.36
N LYS A 244 0.57 2.15 -7.35
CA LYS A 244 1.57 1.88 -8.40
C LYS A 244 0.93 1.38 -9.71
N ARG A 245 -0.15 0.60 -9.63
CA ARG A 245 -0.74 -0.11 -10.78
C ARG A 245 -1.89 0.66 -11.45
N CYS A 246 -2.64 1.44 -10.69
CA CYS A 246 -3.76 2.22 -11.19
C CYS A 246 -3.31 3.61 -11.65
N LYS A 247 -3.99 4.13 -12.67
CA LYS A 247 -3.91 5.56 -12.97
C LYS A 247 -4.75 6.30 -11.95
N HIS A 248 -4.34 7.52 -11.64
CA HIS A 248 -5.07 8.38 -10.74
C HIS A 248 -5.00 9.83 -11.22
N GLU A 249 -6.06 10.58 -10.93
CA GLU A 249 -6.16 12.02 -11.16
C GLU A 249 -6.63 12.71 -9.87
N GLU A 250 -6.27 13.97 -9.71
CA GLU A 250 -6.74 14.77 -8.57
C GLU A 250 -8.10 15.41 -8.89
N ALA A 251 -9.05 15.28 -7.97
CA ALA A 251 -10.30 16.01 -8.03
C ALA A 251 -10.40 17.02 -6.88
N GLU A 252 -10.99 18.19 -7.16
CA GLU A 252 -11.24 19.22 -6.16
C GLU A 252 -12.65 19.07 -5.58
N ILE A 253 -12.76 18.95 -4.26
CA ILE A 253 -14.02 19.10 -3.52
C ILE A 253 -14.14 20.54 -3.04
N ARG A 254 -15.27 21.18 -3.33
CA ARG A 254 -15.58 22.53 -2.85
C ARG A 254 -16.87 22.54 -2.05
N ILE A 255 -16.80 23.03 -0.82
CA ILE A 255 -17.98 23.27 0.02
C ILE A 255 -18.14 24.78 0.16
N MET A 256 -19.27 25.29 -0.27
CA MET A 256 -19.53 26.73 -0.36
C MET A 256 -20.95 27.07 0.10
N PRO A 257 -21.22 28.31 0.54
CA PRO A 257 -22.57 28.69 0.89
C PRO A 257 -23.41 28.87 -0.38
N ASP A 258 -24.69 28.55 -0.26
CA ASP A 258 -25.67 28.81 -1.29
C ASP A 258 -26.06 30.29 -1.27
N LEU A 259 -25.79 30.94 -2.39
CA LEU A 259 -26.05 32.35 -2.62
C LEU A 259 -27.27 32.58 -3.53
N GLY A 260 -27.93 31.50 -3.98
CA GLY A 260 -28.98 31.53 -5.02
C GLY A 260 -30.23 32.33 -4.66
N GLY A 261 -30.40 32.74 -3.41
CA GLY A 261 -31.53 33.56 -2.93
C GLY A 261 -31.20 35.03 -2.64
N LEU A 262 -29.95 35.47 -2.85
CA LEU A 262 -29.54 36.83 -2.48
C LEU A 262 -29.67 37.83 -3.64
N PRO A 263 -30.13 39.07 -3.37
CA PRO A 263 -30.12 40.14 -4.37
C PRO A 263 -28.70 40.44 -4.88
N ILE A 264 -28.58 40.79 -6.17
CA ILE A 264 -27.30 41.11 -6.83
C ILE A 264 -26.55 42.24 -6.11
N GLU A 265 -27.27 43.23 -5.59
CA GLU A 265 -26.71 44.35 -4.83
C GLU A 265 -26.08 43.89 -3.51
N LEU A 266 -26.64 42.83 -2.89
CA LEU A 266 -26.10 42.24 -1.68
C LEU A 266 -24.85 41.40 -2.00
N LEU A 267 -24.87 40.64 -3.10
CA LEU A 267 -23.71 39.87 -3.58
C LEU A 267 -22.53 40.79 -3.91
N ALA A 268 -22.78 41.93 -4.54
CA ALA A 268 -21.76 42.94 -4.84
C ALA A 268 -21.12 43.55 -3.59
N ARG A 269 -21.81 43.48 -2.44
CA ARG A 269 -21.36 44.01 -1.15
C ARG A 269 -20.74 42.96 -0.24
N LEU A 270 -20.97 41.67 -0.50
CA LEU A 270 -20.57 40.56 0.36
C LEU A 270 -19.06 40.30 0.41
N GLY A 271 -18.26 41.04 -0.38
CA GLY A 271 -16.81 40.87 -0.40
C GLY A 271 -16.41 39.44 -0.79
N THR A 272 -15.28 38.97 -0.26
CA THR A 272 -14.83 37.59 -0.47
C THR A 272 -15.48 36.68 0.57
N ILE A 273 -16.24 35.69 0.10
CA ILE A 273 -16.78 34.62 0.95
C ILE A 273 -15.83 33.43 0.89
N GLU A 274 -15.35 33.00 2.05
CA GLU A 274 -14.51 31.81 2.15
C GLU A 274 -15.30 30.54 1.83
N ALA A 275 -14.65 29.65 1.10
CA ALA A 275 -15.14 28.32 0.76
C ALA A 275 -14.09 27.29 1.18
N LEU A 276 -14.55 26.13 1.66
CA LEU A 276 -13.64 25.03 1.94
C LEU A 276 -13.27 24.36 0.61
N ARG A 277 -11.97 24.17 0.36
CA ARG A 277 -11.46 23.50 -0.82
C ARG A 277 -10.37 22.52 -0.42
N PHE A 278 -10.45 21.30 -0.93
CA PHE A 278 -9.45 20.27 -0.72
C PHE A 278 -9.45 19.28 -1.89
N ARG A 279 -8.39 18.48 -1.98
CA ARG A 279 -8.21 17.52 -3.08
C ARG A 279 -8.35 16.09 -2.60
N VAL A 280 -8.89 15.26 -3.48
CA VAL A 280 -9.00 13.80 -3.33
C VAL A 280 -8.48 13.12 -4.58
N ASP A 281 -8.13 11.84 -4.46
CA ASP A 281 -7.62 11.04 -5.58
C ASP A 281 -8.73 10.18 -6.18
N ILE A 282 -8.89 10.26 -7.50
CA ILE A 282 -9.74 9.36 -8.29
C ILE A 282 -8.84 8.27 -8.88
N TYR A 283 -9.10 7.01 -8.53
CA TYR A 283 -8.41 5.84 -9.07
C TYR A 283 -9.26 5.16 -10.15
N PHE A 284 -8.62 4.78 -11.26
CA PHE A 284 -9.28 4.07 -12.35
C PHE A 284 -8.31 3.14 -13.09
N GLN A 285 -8.86 2.13 -13.75
CA GLN A 285 -8.07 1.18 -14.54
C GLN A 285 -7.71 1.76 -15.92
N PRO A 286 -6.49 1.50 -16.44
CA PRO A 286 -6.04 2.06 -17.70
C PRO A 286 -6.66 1.32 -18.89
N ALA A 287 -7.77 1.85 -19.41
CA ALA A 287 -8.24 1.57 -20.77
C ALA A 287 -8.90 2.83 -21.34
N HIS A 288 -8.09 3.74 -21.87
CA HIS A 288 -8.51 4.87 -22.74
C HIS A 288 -9.42 5.97 -22.14
N VAL A 289 -9.55 6.06 -20.81
CA VAL A 289 -10.54 6.94 -20.13
C VAL A 289 -9.95 8.03 -19.22
N VAL A 290 -8.63 8.26 -19.26
CA VAL A 290 -7.96 9.30 -18.42
C VAL A 290 -8.65 10.66 -18.56
N HIS A 291 -9.00 11.04 -19.79
CA HIS A 291 -9.64 12.32 -20.10
C HIS A 291 -11.04 12.50 -19.49
N LEU A 292 -11.69 11.43 -19.01
CA LEU A 292 -13.00 11.53 -18.37
C LEU A 292 -12.93 12.03 -16.93
N TYR A 293 -11.76 11.89 -16.30
CA TYR A 293 -11.54 12.27 -14.90
C TYR A 293 -10.52 13.39 -14.75
N ASP A 294 -10.07 13.98 -15.87
CA ASP A 294 -9.11 15.08 -15.89
C ASP A 294 -9.77 16.38 -15.38
N ASN A 295 -9.11 17.06 -14.43
CA ASN A 295 -9.58 18.29 -13.78
C ASN A 295 -10.99 18.19 -13.17
N GLU A 296 -11.34 17.03 -12.62
CA GLU A 296 -12.65 16.83 -12.01
C GLU A 296 -12.87 17.72 -10.76
N GLY A 297 -14.11 18.13 -10.58
CA GLY A 297 -14.51 19.08 -9.55
C GLY A 297 -15.94 18.82 -9.09
N TYR A 298 -16.11 18.77 -7.77
CA TYR A 298 -17.40 18.49 -7.12
C TYR A 298 -17.74 19.60 -6.15
N ASP A 299 -18.89 20.24 -6.35
CA ASP A 299 -19.33 21.36 -5.56
C ASP A 299 -20.52 20.95 -4.68
N LEU A 300 -20.44 21.25 -3.38
CA LEU A 300 -21.55 21.17 -2.45
C LEU A 300 -21.94 22.59 -2.02
N ARG A 301 -23.22 22.93 -2.18
CA ARG A 301 -23.79 24.19 -1.70
C ARG A 301 -24.60 23.94 -0.44
N LEU A 302 -24.28 24.66 0.64
CA LEU A 302 -24.95 24.56 1.93
C LEU A 302 -25.61 25.90 2.31
N PRO A 303 -26.62 25.93 3.20
CA PRO A 303 -27.24 27.18 3.62
C PRO A 303 -26.23 28.24 4.10
N LEU A 304 -26.46 29.50 3.73
CA LEU A 304 -25.63 30.63 4.18
C LEU A 304 -25.80 30.93 5.68
N GLU A 305 -26.98 30.64 6.23
CA GLU A 305 -27.24 30.79 7.66
C GLU A 305 -26.33 29.84 8.46
N GLY A 306 -25.56 30.39 9.40
CA GLY A 306 -24.57 29.60 10.16
C GLY A 306 -23.35 29.15 9.35
N TRP A 307 -23.06 29.80 8.21
CA TRP A 307 -21.95 29.41 7.33
C TRP A 307 -20.59 29.35 8.05
N VAL A 308 -20.28 30.34 8.89
CA VAL A 308 -19.00 30.39 9.62
C VAL A 308 -18.83 29.18 10.53
N ASP A 309 -19.87 28.80 11.27
CA ASP A 309 -19.85 27.63 12.15
C ASP A 309 -19.72 26.34 11.34
N THR A 310 -20.45 26.25 10.23
CA THR A 310 -20.37 25.13 9.29
C THR A 310 -18.95 24.97 8.75
N LEU A 311 -18.36 26.07 8.24
CA LEU A 311 -16.99 26.10 7.72
C LEU A 311 -15.98 25.67 8.77
N ASN A 312 -16.09 26.19 10.00
CA ASN A 312 -15.19 25.84 11.10
C ASN A 312 -15.26 24.34 11.45
N ARG A 313 -16.47 23.77 11.51
CA ARG A 313 -16.67 22.34 11.77
C ARG A 313 -16.04 21.49 10.67
N TYR A 314 -16.28 21.83 9.41
CA TYR A 314 -15.64 21.12 8.29
C TYR A 314 -14.11 21.24 8.33
N ALA A 315 -13.58 22.44 8.58
CA ALA A 315 -12.14 22.67 8.68
C ALA A 315 -11.48 21.88 9.81
N GLU A 316 -12.20 21.65 10.91
CA GLU A 316 -11.72 20.84 12.04
C GLU A 316 -11.61 19.35 11.67
N VAL A 317 -12.65 18.78 11.05
CA VAL A 317 -12.65 17.36 10.66
C VAL A 317 -11.78 17.08 9.44
N LEU A 318 -11.62 18.07 8.54
CA LEU A 318 -10.75 17.97 7.35
C LEU A 318 -9.30 17.61 7.70
N LYS A 319 -8.82 18.00 8.88
CA LYS A 319 -7.47 17.65 9.37
C LYS A 319 -7.24 16.14 9.51
N THR A 320 -8.29 15.34 9.49
CA THR A 320 -8.21 13.86 9.56
C THR A 320 -8.24 13.19 8.20
N LEU A 321 -8.48 13.96 7.13
CA LEU A 321 -8.51 13.45 5.77
C LEU A 321 -7.09 13.36 5.25
N HIS A 322 -6.71 12.16 4.82
CA HIS A 322 -5.44 11.90 4.16
C HIS A 322 -5.71 11.39 2.76
N ARG A 323 -4.91 11.85 1.81
CA ARG A 323 -4.95 11.32 0.46
C ARG A 323 -4.18 10.01 0.41
N VAL A 324 -4.48 9.19 -0.58
CA VAL A 324 -3.84 7.88 -0.69
C VAL A 324 -2.33 8.02 -0.92
N LYS A 325 -1.95 9.02 -1.71
CA LYS A 325 -0.55 9.34 -1.98
C LYS A 325 0.25 9.80 -0.76
N ASP A 326 -0.41 10.27 0.29
CA ASP A 326 0.24 10.79 1.50
C ASP A 326 0.67 9.66 2.46
N LEU A 327 0.27 8.39 2.18
CA LEU A 327 0.79 7.23 2.90
C LEU A 327 2.26 6.91 2.54
N VAL A 328 2.75 7.34 1.37
CA VAL A 328 4.06 6.96 0.80
C VAL A 328 5.15 7.98 1.06
#